data_AF-A0AAW1UI47-F1
#
_entry.id   AF-A0AAW1UI47-F1
#
_cell.length_a   1.000
_cell.length_b   1.000
_cell.length_c   1.000
_cell.angle_alpha   90.00
_cell.angle_beta   90.00
_cell.angle_gamma   90.00
#
_symmetry.space_group_name_H-M   'P 1'
#
loop_
_entity.id
_entity.type
_entity.pdbx_description
1 polymer ?
#
loop_
_entity_poly.entity_id
_entity_poly.type
_entity_poly.pdbx_seq_one_letter_code
_entity_poly.pdbx_strand_id
1 'polypeptide(L)'
;MECSKCKKVGFSKPSSRTLFECDQCNAAFCADCTDSSASEVEVLQLQRRKLIFYCPNCVHLVNDVGVLMSQVRELTGINDLLRKEIEDLTNANLDTEKILKRK
;
A
#
# COMPACT_ATOMS: atom_id res chain seq x y z
N MET A 1 -19.44 -13.58 13.54
CA MET A 1 -18.42 -12.86 12.75
C MET A 1 -17.24 -13.81 12.53
N GLU A 2 -16.65 -13.80 11.33
CA GLU A 2 -15.53 -14.67 10.95
C GLU A 2 -14.23 -13.87 10.77
N CYS A 3 -13.08 -14.50 11.03
CA CYS A 3 -11.80 -13.89 10.71
C CYS A 3 -11.64 -13.77 9.19
N SER A 4 -11.29 -12.59 8.70
CA SER A 4 -11.17 -12.29 7.27
C SER A 4 -9.98 -12.99 6.62
N LYS A 5 -8.94 -13.36 7.39
CA LYS A 5 -7.74 -14.08 6.91
C LYS A 5 -7.92 -15.59 6.91
N CYS A 6 -8.38 -16.18 8.02
CA CYS A 6 -8.45 -17.65 8.16
C CYS A 6 -9.86 -18.24 8.01
N LYS A 7 -10.90 -17.40 7.84
CA LYS A 7 -12.31 -17.78 7.66
C LYS A 7 -12.90 -18.60 8.81
N LYS A 8 -12.20 -18.69 9.95
CA LYS A 8 -12.70 -19.35 11.15
C LYS A 8 -13.68 -18.42 11.85
N VAL A 9 -14.85 -18.97 12.17
CA VAL A 9 -15.85 -18.34 13.05
C VAL A 9 -15.43 -18.59 14.50
N GLY A 10 -15.54 -17.56 15.35
CA GLY A 10 -15.40 -17.62 16.82
C GLY A 10 -14.72 -18.85 17.42
N PHE A 11 -13.47 -18.69 17.89
CA PHE A 11 -12.66 -19.81 18.37
C PHE A 11 -13.24 -20.46 19.64
N SER A 12 -13.01 -21.77 19.75
CA SER A 12 -13.48 -22.64 20.84
C SER A 12 -12.80 -22.38 22.20
N LYS A 13 -11.63 -21.72 22.24
CA LYS A 13 -10.90 -21.40 23.49
C LYS A 13 -11.22 -19.98 24.00
N PRO A 14 -11.40 -19.79 25.32
CA PRO A 14 -11.87 -18.53 25.90
C PRO A 14 -10.94 -17.32 25.65
N SER A 15 -9.63 -17.50 25.53
CA SER A 15 -8.66 -16.43 25.30
C SER A 15 -8.54 -15.98 23.83
N SER A 16 -9.02 -16.78 22.87
CA SER A 16 -8.95 -16.50 21.42
C SER A 16 -10.31 -16.16 20.79
N ARG A 17 -11.34 -15.94 21.61
CA ARG A 17 -12.71 -15.60 21.15
C ARG A 17 -12.85 -14.20 20.59
N THR A 18 -11.89 -13.31 20.83
CA THR A 18 -12.00 -11.90 20.46
C THR A 18 -11.55 -11.71 19.02
N LEU A 19 -12.47 -11.24 18.18
CA LEU A 19 -12.16 -10.67 16.89
C LEU A 19 -11.94 -9.17 17.04
N PHE A 20 -10.93 -8.66 16.36
CA PHE A 20 -10.60 -7.25 16.30
C PHE A 20 -11.00 -6.72 14.93
N GLU A 21 -11.78 -5.65 14.93
CA GLU A 21 -12.19 -4.96 13.70
C GLU A 21 -11.14 -3.91 13.35
N CYS A 22 -10.58 -4.01 12.14
CA CYS A 22 -9.67 -3.01 11.62
C CYS A 22 -10.42 -1.70 11.35
N ASP A 23 -10.01 -0.59 11.97
CA ASP A 23 -10.66 0.71 11.79
C ASP A 23 -10.48 1.30 10.38
N GLN A 24 -9.57 0.75 9.56
CA GLN A 24 -9.37 1.19 8.17
C GLN A 24 -10.23 0.44 7.16
N CYS A 25 -10.30 -0.89 7.25
CA CYS A 25 -10.98 -1.73 6.25
C CYS A 25 -12.25 -2.40 6.77
N ASN A 26 -12.60 -2.19 8.05
CA ASN A 26 -13.74 -2.77 8.77
C ASN A 26 -13.78 -4.31 8.75
N ALA A 27 -12.68 -4.96 8.35
CA ALA A 27 -12.56 -6.41 8.36
C ALA A 27 -12.19 -6.89 9.76
N ALA A 28 -12.77 -8.01 10.18
CA ALA A 28 -12.53 -8.63 11.46
C ALA A 28 -11.38 -9.65 11.38
N PHE A 29 -10.51 -9.67 12.37
CA PHE A 29 -9.36 -10.58 12.43
C PHE A 29 -9.21 -11.19 13.83
N CYS A 30 -8.75 -12.43 13.91
CA CYS A 30 -8.41 -13.06 15.19
C CYS A 30 -6.98 -12.74 15.60
N ALA A 31 -6.69 -12.78 16.91
CA ALA A 31 -5.35 -12.57 17.46
C ALA A 31 -4.25 -13.36 16.72
N ASP A 32 -4.52 -14.64 16.42
CA ASP A 32 -3.58 -15.51 15.71
C ASP A 32 -3.26 -15.05 14.27
N CYS A 33 -4.13 -14.24 13.67
CA CYS A 33 -4.00 -13.77 12.28
C CYS A 33 -3.46 -12.35 12.18
N THR A 34 -3.40 -11.62 13.30
CA THR A 34 -2.96 -10.23 13.38
C THR A 34 -1.51 -10.11 13.84
N ASP A 35 -0.84 -11.24 14.10
CA ASP A 35 0.52 -11.31 14.67
C ASP A 35 0.68 -10.49 15.95
N SER A 36 -0.43 -10.26 16.67
CA SER A 36 -0.45 -9.46 17.88
C SER A 36 0.01 -10.29 19.07
N SER A 37 0.85 -9.69 19.91
CA SER A 37 1.29 -10.28 21.17
C SER A 37 0.12 -10.42 22.15
N ALA A 38 0.27 -11.33 23.12
CA ALA A 38 -0.71 -11.51 24.18
C ALA A 38 -0.97 -10.20 24.96
N SER A 39 0.08 -9.40 25.17
CA SER A 39 -0.02 -8.09 25.83
C SER A 39 -0.79 -7.07 25.01
N GLU A 40 -0.60 -7.02 23.69
CA GLU A 40 -1.38 -6.13 22.82
C GLU A 40 -2.87 -6.52 22.80
N VAL A 41 -3.15 -7.82 22.73
CA VAL A 41 -4.51 -8.37 22.81
C VAL A 41 -5.17 -8.00 24.15
N GLU A 42 -4.44 -8.13 25.25
CA GLU A 42 -4.92 -7.78 26.58
C GLU A 42 -5.19 -6.27 26.71
N VAL A 43 -4.30 -5.42 26.18
CA VAL A 43 -4.50 -3.96 26.16
C VAL A 43 -5.75 -3.59 25.33
N LEU A 44 -5.95 -4.20 24.16
CA LEU A 44 -7.12 -3.96 23.33
C LEU A 44 -8.44 -4.38 24.02
N GLN A 45 -8.40 -5.37 24.91
CA GLN A 45 -9.58 -5.86 25.64
C GLN A 45 -9.86 -5.11 26.96
N LEU A 46 -8.82 -4.67 27.66
CA LEU A 46 -8.94 -4.05 28.99
C LEU A 46 -9.22 -2.53 28.95
N GLN A 47 -9.03 -1.89 27.80
CA GLN A 47 -9.16 -0.43 27.69
C GLN A 47 -10.62 0.02 27.67
N ARG A 48 -10.98 0.93 28.58
CA ARG A 48 -12.29 1.62 28.59
C ARG A 48 -12.48 2.57 27.39
N ARG A 49 -11.39 2.94 26.71
CA ARG A 49 -11.40 3.77 25.50
C ARG A 49 -11.15 2.88 24.30
N LYS A 50 -11.91 3.08 23.20
CA LYS A 50 -11.70 2.37 21.94
C LYS A 50 -10.30 2.72 21.41
N LEU A 51 -9.37 1.77 21.47
CA LEU A 51 -8.08 1.89 20.79
C LEU A 51 -8.28 1.65 19.30
N ILE A 52 -7.54 2.41 18.49
CA ILE A 52 -7.52 2.22 17.04
C ILE A 52 -6.70 0.97 16.75
N PHE A 53 -7.27 0.05 15.99
CA PHE A 53 -6.61 -1.17 15.55
C PHE A 53 -6.51 -1.19 14.02
N TYR A 54 -5.32 -1.43 13.49
CA TYR A 54 -5.08 -1.64 12.07
C TYR A 54 -4.61 -3.07 11.82
N CYS A 55 -5.20 -3.76 10.85
CA CYS A 55 -4.76 -5.10 10.48
C CYS A 55 -3.39 -5.05 9.77
N PRO A 56 -2.63 -6.17 9.76
CA PRO A 56 -1.31 -6.21 9.13
C PRO A 56 -1.28 -5.68 7.70
N ASN A 57 -2.28 -6.02 6.88
CA ASN A 57 -2.37 -5.54 5.51
C ASN A 57 -2.49 -4.01 5.44
N CYS A 58 -3.31 -3.40 6.30
CA CYS A 58 -3.47 -1.95 6.33
C CYS A 58 -2.22 -1.24 6.86
N VAL A 59 -1.49 -1.85 7.79
CA VAL A 59 -0.20 -1.34 8.28
C VAL A 59 0.86 -1.39 7.17
N HIS A 60 0.95 -2.49 6.41
CA HIS A 60 1.90 -2.63 5.31
C HIS A 60 1.67 -1.60 4.19
N LEU A 61 0.41 -1.34 3.83
CA LEU A 61 0.07 -0.34 2.81
C LEU A 61 0.65 1.05 3.13
N VAL A 62 0.68 1.46 4.40
CA VAL A 62 1.25 2.76 4.80
C VAL A 62 2.76 2.82 4.52
N ASN A 63 3.47 1.71 4.75
CA ASN A 63 4.91 1.63 4.49
C ASN A 63 5.22 1.59 2.99
N ASP A 64 4.40 0.88 2.21
CA ASP A 64 4.62 0.71 0.77
C ASP A 64 4.34 2.00 -0.01
N VAL A 65 3.41 2.84 0.46
CA VAL A 65 3.09 4.14 -0.18
C VAL A 65 4.33 5.04 -0.29
N GLY A 66 5.21 5.06 0.72
CA GLY A 66 6.43 5.86 0.67
C GLY A 66 7.39 5.42 -0.45
N VAL A 67 7.56 4.10 -0.60
CA VAL A 67 8.42 3.50 -1.64
C VAL A 67 7.81 3.74 -3.03
N LEU A 68 6.50 3.50 -3.18
CA LEU A 68 5.79 3.70 -4.44
C LEU A 68 5.86 5.16 -4.89
N MET A 69 5.71 6.12 -3.99
CA MET A 69 5.83 7.55 -4.31
C MET A 69 7.23 7.93 -4.82
N SER A 70 8.28 7.31 -4.27
CA SER A 70 9.65 7.52 -4.74
C SER A 70 9.82 6.97 -6.17
N GLN A 71 9.35 5.74 -6.41
CA GLN A 71 9.44 5.10 -7.72
C GLN A 71 8.66 5.87 -8.79
N VAL A 72 7.46 6.39 -8.46
CA VAL A 72 6.67 7.21 -9.37
C VAL A 72 7.43 8.48 -9.76
N ARG A 73 8.05 9.18 -8.80
CA ARG A 73 8.85 10.38 -9.10
C ARG A 73 10.02 10.09 -10.03
N GLU A 74 10.73 8.99 -9.80
CA GLU A 74 11.85 8.57 -10.64
C GLU A 74 11.38 8.24 -12.06
N LEU A 75 10.31 7.47 -12.20
CA LEU A 75 9.72 7.14 -13.50
C LEU A 75 9.22 8.38 -14.24
N THR A 76 8.63 9.35 -13.54
CA THR A 76 8.22 10.63 -14.13
C THR A 76 9.44 11.38 -14.67
N GLY A 77 10.53 11.48 -13.88
CA GLY A 77 11.76 12.14 -14.32
C GLY A 77 12.38 11.49 -15.56
N ILE A 78 12.40 10.15 -15.62
CA ILE A 78 12.87 9.42 -16.81
C ILE A 78 11.96 9.69 -18.02
N ASN A 79 10.64 9.72 -17.83
CA ASN A 79 9.69 9.99 -18.90
C ASN A 79 9.89 11.39 -19.49
N ASP A 80 10.09 12.39 -18.63
CA ASP A 80 10.32 13.78 -19.06
C ASP A 80 11.63 13.91 -19.87
N LEU A 81 12.69 13.22 -19.45
CA LEU A 81 13.95 13.17 -20.19
C LEU A 81 13.78 12.54 -21.58
N LEU A 82 13.11 11.38 -21.65
CA LEU A 82 12.85 10.69 -22.91
C LEU A 82 11.97 11.53 -23.85
N ARG A 83 10.95 12.21 -23.32
CA ARG A 83 10.11 13.11 -24.12
C ARG A 83 10.91 14.23 -24.75
N LYS A 84 11.80 14.86 -23.96
CA LYS A 84 12.67 15.92 -24.46
C LYS A 84 13.61 15.41 -25.54
N GLU A 85 14.22 14.25 -25.34
CA GLU A 85 15.15 13.66 -26.32
C GLU A 85 14.44 13.32 -27.64
N ILE A 86 13.21 12.79 -27.57
CA ILE A 86 12.37 12.56 -28.76
C ILE A 86 12.06 13.89 -29.48
N GLU A 87 11.73 14.94 -28.74
CA GLU A 87 11.44 16.26 -29.31
C GLU A 87 12.67 16.86 -30.01
N ASP A 88 13.83 16.82 -29.34
CA ASP A 88 15.10 17.30 -29.89
C ASP A 88 15.48 16.54 -31.18
N LEU A 89 15.36 15.21 -31.18
CA LEU A 89 15.61 14.37 -32.36
C LEU A 89 14.62 14.64 -33.50
N THR A 90 13.34 14.85 -33.18
CA THR A 90 12.31 15.16 -34.17
C THR A 90 12.59 16.49 -34.85
N ASN A 91 12.96 17.51 -34.09
CA ASN A 91 13.32 18.84 -34.60
C ASN A 91 14.57 18.79 -35.48
N ALA A 92 15.62 18.09 -35.03
CA ALA A 92 16.84 17.92 -35.80
C ALA A 92 16.59 17.22 -37.15
N ASN A 93 15.71 16.22 -37.18
CA ASN A 93 15.35 15.51 -38.40
C ASN A 93 14.61 16.44 -39.39
N LEU A 94 13.64 17.22 -38.90
CA LEU A 94 12.92 18.21 -39.70
C LEU A 94 13.86 19.25 -40.33
N ASP A 95 14.86 19.71 -39.60
CA ASP A 95 15.84 20.67 -40.12
C ASP A 95 16.75 20.04 -41.17
N THR A 96 17.12 18.77 -41.00
CA THR A 96 17.90 18.01 -41.99
C THR A 96 17.13 17.84 -43.30
N GLU A 97 15.83 17.53 -43.23
CA GLU A 97 14.98 17.45 -44.43
C GLU A 97 14.84 18.78 -45.17
N LYS A 98 14.74 19.90 -44.44
CA LYS A 98 14.68 21.24 -45.05
C LYS A 98 15.97 21.57 -45.82
N ILE A 99 17.12 21.15 -45.32
CA ILE A 99 18.41 21.35 -45.99
C ILE A 99 18.49 20.51 -47.27
N LEU A 100 18.07 19.25 -47.21
CA LEU A 100 18.09 18.33 -48.37
C LEU A 100 17.16 18.78 -49.50
N LYS A 101 15.98 19.35 -49.17
CA LYS A 101 15.01 19.86 -50.17
C LYS A 101 15.41 21.20 -50.82
N ARG A 102 16.50 21.84 -50.37
CA ARG A 102 17.01 23.13 -50.91
C ARG A 102 18.20 22.97 -51.86
N LYS A 103 18.72 21.75 -52.05
CA LYS A 103 19.77 21.41 -53.03
C LYS A 103 19.14 20.72 -54.24
#